data_AF-A0A7R9ECN3-F1
#
_entry.id   AF-A0A7R9ECN3-F1
#
_cell.length_a   1.000
_cell.length_b   1.000
_cell.length_c   1.000
_cell.angle_alpha   90.00
_cell.angle_beta   90.00
_cell.angle_gamma   90.00
#
_symmetry.space_group_name_H-M   'P 1'
#
loop_
_entity.id
_entity.type
_entity.pdbx_description
1 polymer ?
#
loop_
_entity_poly.entity_id
_entity_poly.type
_entity_poly.pdbx_seq_one_letter_code
_entity_poly.pdbx_strand_id
1 'polypeptide(L)'
;MERDSLGNNLNISDIIEVIQMDPDFQDGEPLYGGGGGGTNMEDTRKRSAHVKILEQPASKALRFRYECEGRSAGSIPGVNSTPENKTFPSIQVVGYKGRAVVVVSCVTKDPPYRSHPHNLVGKEGCKKGVCTVEINTDSMAVSFSNLGIQCVKKKDIEEALRVRKEIRVDPFRNGFTHGDQPTTIDLNAVRLCFQVFLEGNEKGKFTFQLPPVVSEPIYDKSKHNLSYVNIWTDRASPRAS
;
A
#
# COMPACT_ATOMS: atom_id res chain seq x y z
N MET A 1 -32.91 -0.19 -31.77
CA MET A 1 -32.27 0.57 -30.68
C MET A 1 -32.56 -0.19 -29.40
N GLU A 2 -31.58 -0.91 -28.86
CA GLU A 2 -31.30 -0.99 -27.42
C GLU A 2 -30.00 -1.77 -27.29
N ARG A 3 -29.01 -1.15 -26.65
CA ARG A 3 -27.67 -1.70 -26.45
C ARG A 3 -27.70 -2.43 -25.13
N ASP A 4 -27.44 -3.73 -25.16
CA ASP A 4 -27.16 -4.49 -23.95
C ASP A 4 -25.88 -3.97 -23.31
N SER A 5 -26.06 -3.37 -22.13
CA SER A 5 -24.99 -2.96 -21.25
C SER A 5 -24.46 -4.19 -20.51
N LEU A 6 -23.47 -4.86 -21.10
CA LEU A 6 -22.65 -5.83 -20.39
C LEU A 6 -21.77 -5.08 -19.37
N GLY A 7 -22.29 -4.93 -18.17
CA GLY A 7 -21.51 -4.56 -17.00
C GLY A 7 -20.52 -5.69 -16.71
N ASN A 8 -19.27 -5.49 -17.12
CA ASN A 8 -18.15 -6.32 -16.67
C ASN A 8 -17.94 -6.09 -15.17
N ASN A 9 -18.60 -6.89 -14.34
CA ASN A 9 -18.29 -7.00 -12.92
C ASN A 9 -16.94 -7.69 -12.77
N LEU A 10 -15.86 -6.91 -12.72
CA LEU A 10 -14.53 -7.38 -12.36
C LEU A 10 -14.58 -7.90 -10.91
N ASN A 11 -14.52 -9.22 -10.73
CA ASN A 11 -14.39 -9.79 -9.40
C ASN A 11 -12.99 -9.46 -8.88
N ILE A 12 -12.93 -8.62 -7.85
CA ILE A 12 -11.68 -8.26 -7.13
C ILE A 12 -10.93 -9.52 -6.64
N SER A 13 -11.64 -10.63 -6.47
CA SER A 13 -11.09 -11.97 -6.20
C SER A 13 -10.09 -12.41 -7.28
N ASP A 14 -10.44 -12.21 -8.55
CA ASP A 14 -9.64 -12.60 -9.72
C ASP A 14 -8.34 -11.77 -9.77
N ILE A 15 -8.38 -10.51 -9.31
CA ILE A 15 -7.22 -9.62 -9.28
C ILE A 15 -6.19 -10.05 -8.21
N ILE A 16 -6.63 -10.63 -7.10
CA ILE A 16 -5.72 -11.24 -6.11
C ILE A 16 -5.10 -12.52 -6.70
N GLU A 17 -5.82 -13.25 -7.56
CA GLU A 17 -5.27 -14.37 -8.32
C GLU A 17 -4.30 -13.93 -9.43
N VAL A 18 -4.36 -12.67 -9.91
CA VAL A 18 -3.37 -12.11 -10.85
C VAL A 18 -1.96 -11.94 -10.23
N ILE A 19 -1.81 -12.05 -8.91
CA ILE A 19 -0.49 -12.23 -8.26
C ILE A 19 0.05 -13.66 -8.45
N GLN A 20 -0.46 -14.42 -9.44
CA GLN A 20 0.27 -15.53 -10.04
C GLN A 20 1.39 -14.97 -10.93
N MET A 21 2.43 -14.45 -10.28
CA MET A 21 3.75 -14.33 -10.92
C MET A 21 4.24 -15.74 -11.24
N ASP A 22 4.63 -15.97 -12.49
CA ASP A 22 5.34 -17.18 -12.89
C ASP A 22 6.55 -17.39 -11.95
N PRO A 23 6.75 -18.61 -11.43
CA PRO A 23 7.88 -18.93 -10.55
C PRO A 23 9.25 -18.75 -11.23
N ASP A 24 9.28 -18.63 -12.56
CA ASP A 24 10.50 -18.45 -13.36
C ASP A 24 10.95 -16.99 -13.50
N PHE A 25 10.26 -16.03 -12.87
CA PHE A 25 10.72 -14.63 -12.87
C PHE A 25 11.88 -14.46 -11.87
N GLN A 26 13.02 -15.12 -12.06
CA GLN A 26 14.21 -14.97 -11.19
C GLN A 26 14.91 -13.62 -11.40
N ASP A 27 15.27 -12.99 -10.28
CA ASP A 27 16.30 -11.97 -10.06
C ASP A 27 16.58 -10.91 -11.13
N GLY A 28 16.21 -9.66 -10.82
CA GLY A 28 17.07 -8.48 -11.02
C GLY A 28 17.45 -8.03 -12.44
N GLU A 29 17.18 -8.82 -13.48
CA GLU A 29 17.44 -8.52 -14.89
C GLU A 29 16.31 -9.12 -15.73
N PRO A 30 15.76 -8.40 -16.72
CA PRO A 30 14.77 -8.98 -17.62
C PRO A 30 15.46 -10.03 -18.51
N LEU A 31 15.44 -11.31 -18.11
CA LEU A 31 16.04 -12.38 -18.91
C LEU A 31 15.26 -12.59 -20.21
N TYR A 32 15.94 -12.28 -21.30
CA TYR A 32 15.55 -12.51 -22.68
C TYR A 32 15.44 -14.02 -22.97
N GLY A 33 14.23 -14.49 -23.30
CA GLY A 33 14.03 -15.71 -24.09
C GLY A 33 14.06 -15.35 -25.57
N GLY A 34 15.16 -15.68 -26.25
CA GLY A 34 15.32 -15.51 -27.68
C GLY A 34 14.35 -16.39 -28.47
N GLY A 35 13.53 -15.75 -29.31
CA GLY A 35 12.69 -16.38 -30.32
C GLY A 35 12.08 -15.29 -31.17
N GLY A 36 12.49 -15.22 -32.44
CA GLY A 36 12.20 -14.11 -33.35
C GLY A 36 10.71 -13.79 -33.50
N GLY A 37 10.37 -12.51 -33.40
CA GLY A 37 9.06 -11.94 -33.66
C GLY A 37 9.03 -10.51 -33.12
N GLY A 38 8.79 -9.52 -33.98
CA GLY A 38 9.02 -8.09 -33.70
C GLY A 38 8.49 -7.62 -32.34
N THR A 39 9.32 -6.93 -31.57
CA THR A 39 8.92 -6.31 -30.30
C THR A 39 7.84 -5.27 -30.59
N ASN A 40 6.64 -5.50 -30.09
CA ASN A 40 5.50 -4.62 -30.29
C ASN A 40 5.82 -3.24 -29.64
N MET A 41 5.53 -2.13 -30.33
CA MET A 41 5.83 -0.77 -29.85
C MET A 41 5.22 -0.51 -28.45
N GLU A 42 4.11 -1.20 -28.15
CA GLU A 42 3.39 -1.13 -26.87
C GLU A 42 4.16 -1.76 -25.70
N ASP A 43 4.85 -2.88 -25.92
CA ASP A 43 5.70 -3.51 -24.89
C ASP A 43 6.88 -2.63 -24.52
N THR A 44 7.44 -1.92 -25.50
CA THR A 44 8.55 -0.98 -25.27
C THR A 44 8.10 0.20 -24.39
N ARG A 45 6.87 0.69 -24.58
CA ARG A 45 6.29 1.76 -23.74
C ARG A 45 6.04 1.28 -22.31
N LYS A 46 5.45 0.08 -22.14
CA LYS A 46 5.23 -0.54 -20.82
C LYS A 46 6.54 -0.69 -20.04
N ARG A 47 7.64 -1.07 -20.72
CA ARG A 47 8.98 -1.18 -20.11
C ARG A 47 9.57 0.14 -19.61
N SER A 48 9.18 1.27 -20.20
CA SER A 48 9.62 2.60 -19.74
C SER A 48 8.72 3.22 -18.67
N ALA A 49 7.57 2.58 -18.38
CA ALA A 49 6.61 3.10 -17.43
C ALA A 49 7.09 2.91 -15.99
N HIS A 50 6.73 3.86 -15.13
CA HIS A 50 7.11 3.83 -13.72
C HIS A 50 6.04 4.49 -12.85
N VAL A 51 6.07 4.16 -11.56
CA VAL A 51 5.19 4.75 -10.56
C VAL A 51 5.85 5.98 -9.96
N LYS A 52 5.14 7.10 -9.94
CA LYS A 52 5.53 8.33 -9.27
C LYS A 52 4.57 8.60 -8.12
N ILE A 53 5.10 8.80 -6.91
CA ILE A 53 4.29 9.31 -5.79
C ILE A 53 4.03 10.80 -6.03
N LEU A 54 2.76 11.17 -6.16
CA LEU A 54 2.33 12.57 -6.30
C LEU A 54 2.23 13.24 -4.93
N GLU A 55 1.73 12.50 -3.94
CA GLU A 55 1.64 12.96 -2.56
C GLU A 55 2.04 11.84 -1.59
N GLN A 56 3.02 12.15 -0.75
CA GLN A 56 3.47 11.25 0.31
C GLN A 56 2.47 11.23 1.48
N PRO A 57 2.39 10.12 2.26
CA PRO A 57 1.64 10.10 3.49
C PRO A 57 2.30 11.00 4.55
N ALA A 58 1.48 11.69 5.34
CA ALA A 58 1.98 12.45 6.49
C ALA A 58 2.54 11.49 7.55
N SER A 59 3.79 11.74 7.96
CA SER A 59 4.56 10.81 8.78
C SER A 59 4.00 10.59 10.19
N LYS A 60 3.41 11.60 10.84
CA LYS A 60 2.99 11.54 12.26
C LYS A 60 1.55 11.99 12.52
N ALA A 61 0.71 11.89 11.49
CA ALA A 61 -0.66 12.39 11.56
C ALA A 61 -1.68 11.34 12.03
N LEU A 62 -1.39 10.04 11.82
CA LEU A 62 -2.32 8.95 12.05
C LEU A 62 -1.97 8.15 13.31
N ARG A 63 -2.99 7.76 14.08
CA ARG A 63 -2.86 6.74 15.12
C ARG A 63 -3.26 5.39 14.55
N PHE A 64 -2.44 4.37 14.76
CA PHE A 64 -2.82 3.00 14.38
C PHE A 64 -3.86 2.46 15.36
N ARG A 65 -4.80 1.66 14.85
CA ARG A 65 -5.96 1.20 15.63
C ARG A 65 -6.00 -0.30 15.74
N TYR A 66 -6.33 -0.82 16.92
CA TYR A 66 -6.62 -2.24 17.06
C TYR A 66 -8.01 -2.55 16.51
N GLU A 67 -8.17 -3.76 15.97
CA GLU A 67 -9.46 -4.26 15.50
C GLU A 67 -10.56 -4.19 16.58
N CYS A 68 -10.21 -4.51 17.83
CA CYS A 68 -11.13 -4.51 18.95
C CYS A 68 -11.61 -3.11 19.41
N GLU A 69 -11.06 -2.02 18.87
CA GLU A 69 -11.51 -0.66 19.22
C GLU A 69 -12.92 -0.32 18.68
N GLY A 70 -13.46 -1.11 17.74
CA GLY A 70 -14.81 -0.93 17.21
C GLY A 70 -15.05 0.38 16.45
N ARG A 71 -13.96 1.06 16.03
CA ARG A 71 -13.98 2.30 15.27
C ARG A 71 -13.22 2.13 13.96
N SER A 72 -13.52 2.98 12.98
CA SER A 72 -12.70 3.08 11.77
C SER A 72 -11.24 3.37 12.14
N ALA A 73 -10.30 2.79 11.39
CA ALA A 73 -8.86 3.04 11.53
C ALA A 73 -8.45 4.47 11.13
N GLY A 74 -9.40 5.31 10.69
CA GLY A 74 -9.16 6.65 10.17
C GLY A 74 -8.65 6.62 8.73
N SER A 75 -8.25 7.79 8.24
CA SER A 75 -7.63 7.96 6.92
C SER A 75 -6.20 8.47 7.09
N ILE A 76 -5.25 7.89 6.38
CA ILE A 76 -3.86 8.37 6.25
C ILE A 76 -3.93 9.69 5.45
N PRO A 77 -3.62 10.84 6.05
CA PRO A 77 -3.61 12.10 5.30
C PRO A 77 -2.31 12.22 4.50
N GLY A 78 -2.34 13.04 3.46
CA GLY A 78 -1.15 13.44 2.70
C GLY A 78 -0.31 14.47 3.46
N VAL A 79 0.96 14.60 3.09
CA VAL A 79 1.90 15.55 3.71
C VAL A 79 1.43 17.01 3.60
N ASN A 80 0.65 17.35 2.56
CA ASN A 80 0.14 18.70 2.35
C ASN A 80 -1.29 18.89 2.88
N SER A 81 -1.82 17.91 3.62
CA SER A 81 -3.19 17.95 4.11
C SER A 81 -3.32 19.01 5.19
N THR A 82 -4.35 19.84 5.05
CA THR A 82 -4.75 20.86 6.03
C THR A 82 -6.14 20.51 6.59
N PRO A 83 -6.59 21.15 7.69
CA PRO A 83 -7.95 20.95 8.20
C PRO A 83 -9.04 21.32 7.18
N GLU A 84 -8.80 22.38 6.39
CA GLU A 84 -9.73 22.90 5.38
C GLU A 84 -9.64 22.15 4.06
N ASN A 85 -8.43 21.77 3.65
CA ASN A 85 -8.18 21.03 2.42
C ASN A 85 -7.48 19.71 2.73
N LYS A 86 -8.29 18.65 2.84
CA LYS A 86 -7.80 17.30 3.11
C LYS A 86 -7.23 16.69 1.84
N THR A 87 -5.98 16.30 1.93
CA THR A 87 -5.27 15.61 0.86
C THR A 87 -4.82 14.23 1.34
N PHE A 88 -4.44 13.35 0.42
CA PHE A 88 -4.23 11.93 0.71
C PHE A 88 -3.09 11.37 -0.11
N PRO A 89 -2.45 10.27 0.34
CA PRO A 89 -1.44 9.59 -0.45
C PRO A 89 -1.97 9.33 -1.86
N SER A 90 -1.15 9.64 -2.85
CA SER A 90 -1.52 9.48 -4.25
C SER A 90 -0.33 9.14 -5.12
N ILE A 91 -0.59 8.35 -6.15
CA ILE A 91 0.41 7.93 -7.13
C ILE A 91 -0.09 8.19 -8.53
N GLN A 92 0.84 8.24 -9.47
CA GLN A 92 0.59 8.29 -10.90
C GLN A 92 1.50 7.30 -11.63
N VAL A 93 0.94 6.62 -12.63
CA VAL A 93 1.71 5.84 -13.60
C VAL A 93 2.15 6.77 -14.72
N VAL A 94 3.46 6.91 -14.90
CA VAL A 94 4.07 7.76 -15.93
C VAL A 94 4.57 6.86 -17.06
N GLY A 95 4.38 7.28 -18.31
CA GLY A 95 4.86 6.54 -19.50
C GLY A 95 3.93 5.43 -20.00
N TYR A 96 2.74 5.30 -19.41
CA TYR A 96 1.71 4.35 -19.84
C TYR A 96 0.33 5.01 -19.82
N LYS A 97 -0.57 4.60 -20.72
CA LYS A 97 -1.98 4.98 -20.71
C LYS A 97 -2.83 3.77 -21.09
N GLY A 98 -3.58 3.24 -20.14
CA GLY A 98 -4.41 2.04 -20.30
C GLY A 98 -4.90 1.54 -18.96
N ARG A 99 -5.52 0.36 -18.92
CA ARG A 99 -5.95 -0.22 -17.64
C ARG A 99 -4.74 -0.61 -16.79
N ALA A 100 -4.81 -0.31 -15.50
CA ALA A 100 -3.80 -0.66 -14.53
C ALA A 100 -4.47 -0.84 -13.16
N VAL A 101 -3.89 -1.71 -12.34
CA VAL A 101 -4.31 -1.95 -10.95
C VAL A 101 -3.12 -1.69 -10.04
N VAL A 102 -3.37 -1.10 -8.88
CA VAL A 102 -2.39 -0.99 -7.80
C VAL A 102 -2.80 -1.89 -6.63
N VAL A 103 -1.83 -2.63 -6.12
CA VAL A 103 -1.88 -3.36 -4.85
C VAL A 103 -1.01 -2.61 -3.85
N VAL A 104 -1.62 -2.20 -2.73
CA VAL A 104 -0.98 -1.43 -1.66
C VAL A 104 -0.90 -2.27 -0.41
N SER A 105 0.31 -2.43 0.13
CA SER A 105 0.57 -3.19 1.35
C SER A 105 1.48 -2.41 2.30
N CYS A 106 1.46 -2.78 3.58
CA CYS A 106 2.42 -2.25 4.55
C CYS A 106 3.72 -3.05 4.49
N VAL A 107 4.86 -2.37 4.47
CA VAL A 107 6.20 -2.96 4.58
C VAL A 107 6.97 -2.36 5.77
N THR A 108 8.02 -3.06 6.21
CA THR A 108 8.93 -2.57 7.26
C THR A 108 9.51 -1.21 6.90
N LYS A 109 9.79 -0.40 7.93
CA LYS A 109 10.33 0.96 7.76
C LYS A 109 11.69 0.97 7.04
N ASP A 110 12.56 0.04 7.40
CA ASP A 110 13.95 0.01 6.93
C ASP A 110 14.18 -1.16 5.94
N PRO A 111 15.11 -1.03 4.99
CA PRO A 111 15.50 -2.12 4.09
C PRO A 111 15.99 -3.37 4.84
N PRO A 112 15.82 -4.59 4.29
CA PRO A 112 15.29 -4.92 2.97
C PRO A 112 13.77 -5.09 3.01
N TYR A 113 13.02 -4.03 2.76
CA TYR A 113 11.57 -3.88 3.01
C TYR A 113 10.79 -5.21 2.97
N ARG A 114 10.39 -5.68 4.15
CA ARG A 114 9.67 -6.96 4.33
C ARG A 114 8.19 -6.69 4.57
N SER A 115 7.32 -7.63 4.21
CA SER A 115 5.89 -7.51 4.49
C SER A 115 5.63 -7.28 5.98
N HIS A 116 4.88 -6.23 6.30
CA HIS A 116 4.59 -5.83 7.68
C HIS A 116 3.31 -6.52 8.19
N PRO A 117 3.24 -6.93 9.46
CA PRO A 117 2.08 -7.64 9.99
C PRO A 117 0.82 -6.78 10.15
N HIS A 118 0.95 -5.44 10.24
CA HIS A 118 -0.21 -4.54 10.29
C HIS A 118 -1.07 -4.62 9.02
N ASN A 119 -2.38 -4.46 9.19
CA ASN A 119 -3.37 -4.50 8.13
C ASN A 119 -3.60 -3.10 7.57
N LEU A 120 -3.56 -2.98 6.24
CA LEU A 120 -4.19 -1.86 5.56
C LEU A 120 -5.70 -2.12 5.47
N VAL A 121 -6.51 -1.18 5.94
CA VAL A 121 -7.98 -1.28 5.99
C VAL A 121 -8.62 -0.04 5.39
N GLY A 122 -9.84 -0.18 4.88
CA GLY A 122 -10.53 0.91 4.21
C GLY A 122 -11.92 0.50 3.74
N LYS A 123 -12.66 1.44 3.16
CA LYS A 123 -14.05 1.20 2.72
C LYS A 123 -14.14 0.20 1.56
N GLU A 124 -13.21 0.28 0.62
CA GLU A 124 -13.24 -0.49 -0.63
C GLU A 124 -11.85 -1.04 -0.94
N GLY A 125 -11.81 -2.16 -1.68
CA GLY A 125 -10.57 -2.78 -2.14
C GLY A 125 -9.66 -3.38 -1.06
N CYS A 126 -9.96 -3.19 0.22
CA CYS A 126 -9.14 -3.65 1.33
C CYS A 126 -9.56 -5.06 1.79
N LYS A 127 -8.74 -6.07 1.51
CA LYS A 127 -8.96 -7.46 1.94
C LYS A 127 -7.66 -8.07 2.42
N LYS A 128 -7.71 -8.87 3.50
CA LYS A 128 -6.55 -9.58 4.06
C LYS A 128 -5.33 -8.66 4.33
N GLY A 129 -5.61 -7.41 4.72
CA GLY A 129 -4.60 -6.41 5.09
C GLY A 129 -3.91 -5.69 3.93
N VAL A 130 -4.43 -5.83 2.70
CA VAL A 130 -3.91 -5.23 1.47
C VAL A 130 -5.04 -4.51 0.75
N CYS A 131 -4.75 -3.38 0.10
CA CYS A 131 -5.72 -2.62 -0.68
C CYS A 131 -5.44 -2.74 -2.17
N THR A 132 -6.44 -3.17 -2.94
CA THR A 132 -6.37 -3.28 -4.40
C THR A 132 -7.33 -2.30 -5.04
N VAL A 133 -6.84 -1.46 -5.95
CA VAL A 133 -7.63 -0.39 -6.61
C VAL A 133 -7.28 -0.33 -8.09
N GLU A 134 -8.28 -0.16 -8.96
CA GLU A 134 -8.07 0.12 -10.38
C GLU A 134 -7.73 1.61 -10.59
N ILE A 135 -6.68 1.88 -11.37
CA ILE A 135 -6.20 3.23 -11.63
C ILE A 135 -7.04 3.85 -12.75
N ASN A 136 -7.45 5.11 -12.57
CA ASN A 136 -8.24 5.83 -13.55
C ASN A 136 -7.50 5.94 -14.90
N THR A 137 -8.17 5.54 -15.99
CA THR A 137 -7.55 5.42 -17.32
C THR A 137 -7.17 6.75 -17.97
N ASP A 138 -7.80 7.84 -17.56
CA ASP A 138 -7.61 9.16 -18.17
C ASP A 138 -6.43 9.90 -17.56
N SER A 139 -6.37 9.94 -16.23
CA SER A 139 -5.34 10.63 -15.45
C SER A 139 -4.11 9.77 -15.16
N MET A 140 -4.25 8.44 -15.26
CA MET A 140 -3.26 7.46 -14.77
C MET A 140 -2.91 7.65 -13.29
N ALA A 141 -3.79 8.28 -12.51
CA ALA A 141 -3.57 8.62 -11.12
C ALA A 141 -4.64 8.01 -10.21
N VAL A 142 -4.28 7.82 -8.95
CA VAL A 142 -5.19 7.34 -7.90
C VAL A 142 -4.82 7.98 -6.57
N SER A 143 -5.84 8.32 -5.78
CA SER A 143 -5.71 8.88 -4.44
C SER A 143 -6.40 7.99 -3.42
N PHE A 144 -5.77 7.80 -2.26
CA PHE A 144 -6.15 6.80 -1.28
C PHE A 144 -6.82 7.42 -0.04
N SER A 145 -8.00 8.01 -0.23
CA SER A 145 -8.68 8.84 0.80
C SER A 145 -9.30 8.09 1.98
N ASN A 146 -9.45 6.76 1.88
CA ASN A 146 -10.11 5.94 2.90
C ASN A 146 -9.21 4.79 3.40
N LEU A 147 -7.89 4.99 3.41
CA LEU A 147 -6.95 4.01 3.96
C LEU A 147 -6.60 4.31 5.40
N GLY A 148 -6.74 3.33 6.28
CA GLY A 148 -6.25 3.37 7.66
C GLY A 148 -5.33 2.19 7.95
N ILE A 149 -4.62 2.27 9.07
CA ILE A 149 -3.71 1.21 9.51
C ILE A 149 -4.29 0.57 10.77
N GLN A 150 -4.64 -0.71 10.64
CA GLN A 150 -5.06 -1.53 11.76
C GLN A 150 -3.85 -2.30 12.29
N CYS A 151 -3.42 -1.96 13.51
CA CYS A 151 -2.26 -2.59 14.14
C CYS A 151 -2.61 -3.94 14.77
N VAL A 152 -1.71 -4.90 14.62
CA VAL A 152 -1.83 -6.23 15.24
C VAL A 152 -1.13 -6.28 16.59
N LYS A 153 -1.51 -7.23 17.44
CA LYS A 153 -0.80 -7.51 18.70
C LYS A 153 0.39 -8.41 18.44
N LYS A 154 1.40 -8.38 19.33
CA LYS A 154 2.61 -9.20 19.20
C LYS A 154 2.33 -10.69 18.99
N LYS A 155 1.35 -11.23 19.71
CA LYS A 155 0.93 -12.65 19.60
C LYS A 155 0.30 -13.02 18.25
N ASP A 156 -0.18 -12.04 17.50
CA ASP A 156 -0.92 -12.26 16.24
C ASP A 156 -0.03 -11.95 15.01
N ILE A 157 1.26 -11.64 15.21
CA ILE A 157 2.21 -11.31 14.13
C ILE A 157 2.39 -12.48 13.17
N GLU A 158 2.62 -13.68 13.69
CA GLU A 158 2.88 -14.88 12.90
C GLU A 158 1.68 -15.20 11.99
N GLU A 159 0.47 -15.17 12.55
CA GLU A 159 -0.77 -15.38 11.81
C GLU A 159 -0.98 -14.30 10.74
N ALA A 160 -0.74 -13.03 11.09
CA ALA A 160 -0.86 -11.94 10.13
C ALA A 160 0.09 -12.11 8.94
N LEU A 161 1.34 -12.52 9.18
CA LEU A 161 2.32 -12.79 8.13
C LEU A 161 2.01 -14.05 7.32
N ARG A 162 1.47 -15.10 7.96
CA ARG A 162 0.94 -16.29 7.27
C ARG A 162 -0.12 -15.90 6.25
N VAL A 163 -1.07 -15.05 6.63
CA VAL A 163 -2.10 -14.54 5.70
C VAL A 163 -1.47 -13.80 4.51
N ARG A 164 -0.39 -13.02 4.69
CA ARG A 164 0.31 -12.33 3.58
C ARG A 164 0.98 -13.33 2.64
N LYS A 165 1.57 -14.38 3.20
CA LYS A 165 2.19 -15.46 2.44
C LYS A 165 1.17 -16.19 1.58
N GLU A 166 -0.02 -16.46 2.12
CA GLU A 166 -1.10 -17.14 1.38
C GLU A 166 -1.62 -16.34 0.19
N ILE A 167 -1.73 -15.02 0.32
CA ILE A 167 -2.10 -14.12 -0.78
C ILE A 167 -0.91 -13.72 -1.64
N ARG A 168 0.29 -14.28 -1.38
CA ARG A 168 1.54 -14.02 -2.10
C ARG A 168 1.94 -12.55 -2.17
N VAL A 169 1.63 -11.78 -1.12
CA VAL A 169 2.02 -10.36 -1.03
C VAL A 169 3.38 -10.25 -0.34
N ASP A 170 4.42 -10.25 -1.18
CA ASP A 170 5.81 -9.99 -0.83
C ASP A 170 6.45 -9.11 -1.91
N PRO A 171 6.30 -7.77 -1.81
CA PRO A 171 6.65 -6.86 -2.90
C PRO A 171 8.10 -6.95 -3.37
N PHE A 172 9.00 -7.29 -2.45
CA PHE A 172 10.45 -7.36 -2.69
C PHE A 172 11.01 -8.78 -2.60
N ARG A 173 10.15 -9.80 -2.49
CA ARG A 173 10.53 -11.22 -2.44
C ARG A 173 11.56 -11.53 -1.34
N ASN A 174 11.45 -10.84 -0.21
CA ASN A 174 12.35 -11.01 0.92
C ASN A 174 11.97 -12.18 1.84
N GLY A 175 10.87 -12.86 1.53
CA GLY A 175 10.31 -13.96 2.31
C GLY A 175 9.67 -13.50 3.62
N PHE A 176 9.30 -14.49 4.43
CA PHE A 176 8.53 -14.30 5.67
C PHE A 176 9.26 -14.77 6.94
N THR A 177 10.56 -15.09 6.84
CA THR A 177 11.37 -15.61 7.96
C THR A 177 11.55 -14.61 9.11
N HIS A 178 11.32 -13.32 8.88
CA HIS A 178 11.27 -12.32 9.96
C HIS A 178 10.09 -12.54 10.92
N GLY A 179 9.08 -13.32 10.52
CA GLY A 179 8.01 -13.77 11.40
C GLY A 179 8.49 -14.65 12.55
N ASP A 180 9.62 -15.34 12.40
CA ASP A 180 10.20 -16.21 13.44
C ASP A 180 10.81 -15.40 14.60
N GLN A 181 11.08 -14.11 14.37
CA GLN A 181 11.61 -13.20 15.39
C GLN A 181 10.72 -11.93 15.52
N PRO A 182 9.47 -12.06 16.01
CA PRO A 182 8.51 -10.95 16.04
C PRO A 182 8.97 -9.72 16.83
N THR A 183 9.89 -9.90 17.78
CA THR A 183 10.47 -8.83 18.60
C THR A 183 11.33 -7.85 17.80
N THR A 184 11.79 -8.24 16.61
CA THR A 184 12.63 -7.42 15.72
C THR A 184 11.82 -6.50 14.81
N ILE A 185 10.50 -6.71 14.71
CA ILE A 185 9.62 -5.93 13.84
C ILE A 185 9.16 -4.66 14.58
N ASP A 186 9.47 -3.48 14.01
CA ASP A 186 8.98 -2.21 14.55
C ASP A 186 7.48 -2.01 14.25
N LEU A 187 6.64 -2.29 15.24
CA LEU A 187 5.18 -2.13 15.14
C LEU A 187 4.73 -0.65 15.18
N ASN A 188 5.63 0.30 15.38
CA ASN A 188 5.29 1.72 15.47
C ASN A 188 5.53 2.45 14.16
N ALA A 189 6.16 1.83 13.18
CA ALA A 189 6.48 2.45 11.91
C ALA A 189 6.25 1.49 10.74
N VAL A 190 5.55 1.98 9.72
CA VAL A 190 5.36 1.26 8.44
C VAL A 190 5.70 2.18 7.28
N ARG A 191 5.94 1.60 6.11
CA ARG A 191 5.83 2.31 4.83
C ARG A 191 4.72 1.68 4.00
N LEU A 192 4.09 2.46 3.13
CA LEU A 192 3.21 1.92 2.09
C LEU A 192 4.08 1.48 0.91
N CYS A 193 3.83 0.28 0.40
CA CYS A 193 4.41 -0.21 -0.85
C CYS A 193 3.33 -0.24 -1.93
N PHE A 194 3.60 0.37 -3.08
CA PHE A 194 2.73 0.42 -4.24
C PHE A 194 3.26 -0.53 -5.31
N GLN A 195 2.53 -1.61 -5.57
CA GLN A 195 2.80 -2.53 -6.69
C GLN A 195 1.77 -2.28 -7.78
N VAL A 196 2.21 -1.80 -8.94
CA VAL A 196 1.32 -1.54 -10.07
C VAL A 196 1.44 -2.64 -11.11
N PHE A 197 0.31 -3.13 -11.57
CA PHE A 197 0.18 -4.14 -12.61
C PHE A 197 -0.59 -3.52 -13.79
N LEU A 198 0.04 -3.50 -14.96
CA LEU A 198 -0.55 -3.02 -16.20
C LEU A 198 -1.24 -4.18 -16.92
N GLU A 199 -2.30 -3.88 -17.67
CA GLU A 199 -2.95 -4.85 -18.54
C GLU A 199 -1.97 -5.41 -19.57
N GLY A 200 -1.93 -6.74 -19.68
CA GLY A 200 -1.05 -7.48 -20.58
C GLY A 200 -1.55 -7.46 -22.02
N ASN A 201 -1.17 -8.49 -22.78
CA ASN A 201 -1.65 -8.68 -24.15
C ASN A 201 -3.07 -9.26 -24.19
N GLU A 202 -3.46 -9.97 -23.14
CA GLU A 202 -4.81 -10.48 -22.96
C GLU A 202 -5.66 -9.46 -22.18
N LYS A 203 -6.72 -8.96 -22.84
CA LYS A 203 -7.66 -8.02 -22.22
C LYS A 203 -8.25 -8.63 -20.94
N GLY A 204 -8.24 -7.86 -19.86
CA GLY A 204 -8.70 -8.28 -18.54
C GLY A 204 -7.60 -8.85 -17.64
N LYS A 205 -6.42 -9.21 -18.17
CA LYS A 205 -5.32 -9.78 -17.37
C LYS A 205 -4.23 -8.75 -17.11
N PHE A 206 -3.84 -8.59 -15.85
CA PHE A 206 -2.81 -7.61 -15.44
C PHE A 206 -1.44 -8.28 -15.21
N THR A 207 -0.77 -8.68 -16.28
CA THR A 207 0.45 -9.50 -16.19
C THR A 207 1.76 -8.71 -16.16
N PHE A 208 1.73 -7.40 -16.43
CA PHE A 208 2.95 -6.59 -16.49
C PHE A 208 3.16 -5.80 -15.19
N GLN A 209 4.06 -6.24 -14.32
CA GLN A 209 4.34 -5.57 -13.05
C GLN A 209 5.41 -4.48 -13.21
N LEU A 210 5.12 -3.28 -12.71
CA LEU A 210 6.10 -2.20 -12.57
C LEU A 210 6.95 -2.38 -11.29
N PRO A 211 8.19 -1.87 -11.27
CA PRO A 211 9.01 -1.86 -10.05
C PRO A 211 8.22 -1.28 -8.86
N PRO A 212 8.18 -2.00 -7.71
CA PRO A 212 7.48 -1.52 -6.53
C PRO A 212 8.08 -0.20 -6.02
N VAL A 213 7.23 0.72 -5.59
CA VAL A 213 7.65 2.00 -4.99
C VAL A 213 7.19 2.09 -3.55
N VAL A 214 8.07 2.55 -2.67
CA VAL A 214 7.80 2.65 -1.22
C VAL A 214 7.64 4.12 -0.83
N SER A 215 6.63 4.43 -0.01
CA SER A 215 6.39 5.76 0.53
C SER A 215 7.40 6.18 1.58
N GLU A 216 7.35 7.45 1.99
CA GLU A 216 7.91 7.89 3.27
C GLU A 216 7.28 7.16 4.47
N PRO A 217 8.01 7.04 5.61
CA PRO A 217 7.55 6.25 6.74
C PRO A 217 6.40 6.95 7.49
N ILE A 218 5.44 6.13 7.90
CA ILE A 218 4.30 6.50 8.72
C ILE A 218 4.51 5.92 10.12
N TYR A 219 4.42 6.78 11.12
CA TYR A 219 4.63 6.46 12.52
C TYR A 219 3.32 6.52 13.29
N ASP A 220 3.13 5.59 14.23
CA ASP A 220 1.97 5.60 15.14
C ASP A 220 2.03 6.81 16.08
N LYS A 221 1.13 7.77 15.85
CA LYS A 221 0.99 8.96 16.70
C LYS A 221 0.74 8.60 18.17
N SER A 222 0.11 7.46 18.46
CA SER A 222 -0.19 7.06 19.85
C SER A 222 1.04 6.83 20.72
N LYS A 223 2.21 6.59 20.12
CA LYS A 223 3.45 6.28 20.85
C LYS A 223 4.44 7.44 20.89
N HIS A 224 4.34 8.38 19.95
CA HIS A 224 5.16 9.59 19.96
C HIS A 224 4.63 10.69 20.91
N ASN A 225 3.35 10.64 21.29
CA ASN A 225 2.73 11.66 22.13
C ASN A 225 3.00 11.50 23.64
N LEU A 226 3.86 10.56 24.07
CA LEU A 226 4.26 10.39 25.48
C LEU A 226 5.36 11.37 25.93
N SER A 227 5.81 12.30 25.08
CA SER A 227 6.90 13.24 25.43
C SER A 227 6.49 14.67 25.80
N TYR A 228 5.21 15.06 25.71
CA TYR A 228 4.78 16.42 26.08
C TYR A 228 3.38 16.46 26.69
N VAL A 229 3.27 16.03 27.96
CA VAL A 229 2.21 16.52 28.85
C VAL A 229 2.80 16.69 30.27
N ASN A 230 3.59 17.75 30.45
CA ASN A 230 3.80 18.47 31.70
C ASN A 230 3.73 19.95 31.23
N ILE A 231 3.04 20.92 31.84
CA ILE A 231 2.84 21.24 33.26
C ILE A 231 1.56 22.11 33.30
N TRP A 232 0.50 21.74 34.03
CA TRP A 232 -0.45 22.76 34.50
C TRP A 232 0.22 23.48 35.66
N THR A 233 0.62 24.73 35.44
CA THR A 233 1.22 25.59 36.46
C THR A 233 0.28 25.74 37.66
N ASP A 234 0.80 25.35 38.82
CA ASP A 234 0.27 25.64 40.13
C ASP A 234 0.04 27.16 40.27
N ARG A 235 -1.22 27.59 40.37
CA ARG A 235 -1.55 28.98 40.71
C ARG A 235 -1.37 29.14 42.21
N ALA A 236 -0.16 29.52 42.60
CA ALA A 236 0.08 30.17 43.88
C ALA A 236 -0.88 31.37 44.03
N SER A 237 -1.77 31.29 45.01
CA SER A 237 -2.56 32.45 45.45
C SER A 237 -1.71 33.30 46.40
N PRO A 238 -1.49 34.59 46.13
CA PRO A 238 -0.91 35.47 47.13
C PRO A 238 -1.95 35.78 48.20
N ARG A 239 -1.57 35.57 49.47
CA ARG A 239 -2.29 36.15 50.61
C ARG A 239 -2.34 37.67 50.44
N ALA A 240 -3.52 38.24 50.55
CA ALA A 240 -3.70 39.66 50.78
C ALA A 240 -4.51 39.83 52.07
N SER A 241 -3.86 40.50 53.03
CA SER A 241 -4.31 41.25 54.22
C SER A 241 -5.41 40.65 55.11
#